data_AF-A0A8B9QSL4-F1
#
_entry.id   AF-A0A8B9QSL4-F1
#
_cell.length_a   1.000
_cell.length_b   1.000
_cell.length_c   1.000
_cell.angle_alpha   90.00
_cell.angle_beta   90.00
_cell.angle_gamma   90.00
#
_symmetry.space_group_name_H-M   'P 1'
#
loop_
_entity.id
_entity.type
_entity.pdbx_description
1 polymer ?
#
loop_
_entity_poly.entity_id
_entity_poly.type
_entity_poly.pdbx_seq_one_letter_code
_entity_poly.pdbx_strand_id
1 'polypeptide(L)'
;MAHQTGIHATTELRDFFARARNGSVRLIKVVIEDEQLVLGAHKELSRRWDMDYDAFVLPLLDEQQPCYVLYRLDSQNAQGYEWLFISWSPDNSPVRLKMLYAATRATVKKEFGGGHIKDEMFGTVKEDVSLSGYQKHVSSCSAPAPLTAAEQELQQIRINEGKVAQVKTEISVESKHQTLQGLAFPLQPDAQQAIQALKQKKINYIQLKLDLERETIDLVHTSPTEIADLPKRIPQDSARYHFFLYKHSHEGDYLESVVFIYSMPGYKCSIKERMLYSSCKSRLLDTVEQDFCLEIAKKIEIDDGAELTAEFLYDEVHPKQHCLQAGLRQAQGARGETGTEAADQRPGRERRRQLDVDRGRTGQ
;
A
#
# COMPACT_ATOMS: atom_id res chain seq x y z
N MET A 1 22.32 2.42 -17.95
CA MET A 1 23.42 1.74 -18.67
C MET A 1 24.71 2.40 -18.23
N ALA A 2 25.57 1.71 -17.49
CA ALA A 2 26.84 2.28 -17.01
C ALA A 2 27.98 1.69 -17.84
N HIS A 3 28.80 2.57 -18.44
CA HIS A 3 30.06 2.28 -19.17
C HIS A 3 30.05 1.06 -20.10
N GLN A 4 29.21 1.07 -21.15
CA GLN A 4 29.26 0.03 -22.18
C GLN A 4 30.31 0.35 -23.25
N THR A 5 31.00 -0.69 -23.74
CA THR A 5 32.05 -0.62 -24.77
C THR A 5 31.52 -0.41 -26.19
N GLY A 6 30.21 -0.57 -26.41
CA GLY A 6 29.62 -0.56 -27.75
C GLY A 6 29.87 -1.83 -28.56
N ILE A 7 30.48 -2.86 -27.96
CA ILE A 7 30.70 -4.16 -28.60
C ILE A 7 29.36 -4.89 -28.76
N HIS A 8 29.11 -5.37 -29.97
CA HIS A 8 27.87 -6.08 -30.33
C HIS A 8 28.13 -7.55 -30.68
N ALA A 9 27.06 -8.36 -30.59
CA ALA A 9 27.08 -9.73 -31.07
C ALA A 9 27.09 -9.79 -32.59
N THR A 10 27.93 -10.67 -33.14
CA THR A 10 27.89 -11.02 -34.56
C THR A 10 26.55 -11.65 -34.90
N THR A 11 26.14 -11.54 -36.16
CA THR A 11 24.89 -12.15 -36.65
C THR A 11 24.89 -13.66 -36.42
N GLU A 12 26.04 -14.31 -36.64
CA GLU A 12 26.22 -15.74 -36.41
C GLU A 12 25.98 -16.15 -34.95
N LEU A 13 26.48 -15.35 -33.99
CA LEU A 13 26.27 -15.60 -32.57
C LEU A 13 24.79 -15.41 -32.18
N ARG A 14 24.12 -14.39 -32.72
CA ARG A 14 22.68 -14.18 -32.49
C ARG A 14 21.83 -15.34 -33.01
N ASP A 15 22.14 -15.82 -34.21
CA ASP A 15 21.47 -16.99 -34.80
C ASP A 15 21.75 -18.26 -34.00
N PHE A 16 22.97 -18.40 -33.47
CA PHE A 16 23.31 -19.48 -32.56
C PHE A 16 22.53 -19.40 -31.24
N PHE A 17 22.39 -18.22 -30.62
CA PHE A 17 21.56 -18.04 -29.42
C PHE A 17 20.09 -18.34 -29.67
N ALA A 18 19.54 -17.95 -30.83
CA ALA A 18 18.18 -18.32 -31.22
C ALA A 18 17.99 -19.84 -31.31
N ARG A 19 18.96 -20.56 -31.90
CA ARG A 19 18.94 -22.03 -31.96
C ARG A 19 19.12 -22.67 -30.58
N ALA A 20 20.05 -22.17 -29.78
CA ALA A 20 20.39 -22.77 -28.48
C ALA A 20 19.24 -22.69 -27.46
N ARG A 21 18.45 -21.59 -27.47
CA ARG A 21 17.30 -21.41 -26.56
C ARG A 21 16.28 -22.56 -26.61
N ASN A 22 16.05 -23.11 -27.80
CA ASN A 22 15.14 -24.25 -28.04
C ASN A 22 15.88 -25.54 -28.43
N GLY A 23 17.20 -25.53 -28.41
CA GLY A 23 18.05 -26.58 -28.97
C GLY A 23 18.63 -27.54 -27.92
N SER A 24 19.44 -28.49 -28.38
CA SER A 24 20.13 -29.50 -27.56
C SER A 24 21.52 -29.06 -27.09
N VAL A 25 21.77 -27.74 -27.00
CA VAL A 25 23.08 -27.20 -26.60
C VAL A 25 23.14 -27.10 -25.07
N ARG A 26 24.20 -27.65 -24.46
CA ARG A 26 24.43 -27.63 -23.01
C ARG A 26 25.28 -26.43 -22.58
N LEU A 27 26.32 -26.10 -23.35
CA LEU A 27 27.26 -25.04 -22.99
C LEU A 27 27.61 -24.20 -24.21
N ILE A 28 27.74 -22.89 -23.99
CA ILE A 28 28.20 -21.91 -24.98
C ILE A 28 29.29 -21.05 -24.34
N LYS A 29 30.51 -21.07 -24.90
CA LYS A 29 31.59 -20.14 -24.57
C LYS A 29 31.55 -18.98 -25.56
N VAL A 30 31.48 -17.77 -25.05
CA VAL A 30 31.50 -16.51 -25.82
C VAL A 30 32.78 -15.76 -25.47
N VAL A 31 33.49 -15.32 -26.51
CA VAL A 31 34.73 -14.55 -26.38
C VAL A 31 34.61 -13.25 -27.19
N ILE A 32 35.43 -12.27 -26.84
CA ILE A 32 35.56 -11.01 -27.55
C ILE A 32 36.81 -11.08 -28.42
N GLU A 33 36.61 -11.07 -29.73
CA GLU A 33 37.68 -11.02 -30.74
C GLU A 33 37.40 -9.83 -31.66
N ASP A 34 38.44 -9.04 -31.97
CA ASP A 34 38.34 -7.85 -32.84
C ASP A 34 37.16 -6.92 -32.52
N GLU A 35 36.93 -6.65 -31.22
CA GLU A 35 35.83 -5.80 -30.72
C GLU A 35 34.41 -6.30 -31.07
N GLN A 36 34.26 -7.61 -31.29
CA GLN A 36 32.97 -8.25 -31.54
C GLN A 36 32.79 -9.48 -30.63
N LEU A 37 31.54 -9.77 -30.25
CA LEU A 37 31.25 -11.01 -29.51
C LEU A 37 31.10 -12.16 -30.49
N VAL A 38 31.94 -13.18 -30.34
CA VAL A 38 31.98 -14.36 -31.20
C VAL A 38 31.78 -15.64 -30.40
N LEU A 39 31.36 -16.70 -31.07
CA LEU A 39 31.23 -18.03 -30.50
C LEU A 39 32.62 -18.67 -30.37
N GLY A 40 33.10 -18.89 -29.16
CA GLY A 40 34.39 -19.53 -28.93
C GLY A 40 34.30 -21.06 -28.97
N ALA A 41 33.37 -21.64 -28.21
CA ALA A 41 33.15 -23.08 -28.18
C ALA A 41 31.71 -23.42 -27.79
N HIS A 42 31.24 -24.61 -28.13
CA HIS A 42 29.95 -25.12 -27.66
C HIS A 42 30.04 -26.62 -27.36
N LYS A 43 29.15 -27.10 -26.49
CA LYS A 43 28.97 -28.53 -26.19
C LYS A 43 27.49 -28.88 -26.25
N GLU A 44 27.18 -30.02 -26.86
CA GLU A 44 25.85 -30.58 -26.85
C GLU A 44 25.55 -31.32 -25.55
N LEU A 45 24.26 -31.61 -25.31
CA LEU A 45 23.81 -32.40 -24.18
C LEU A 45 24.44 -33.80 -24.16
N SER A 46 24.87 -34.24 -22.99
CA SER A 46 25.37 -35.59 -22.77
C SER A 46 24.56 -36.30 -21.67
N ARG A 47 24.58 -35.76 -20.45
CA ARG A 47 23.87 -36.30 -19.28
C ARG A 47 23.05 -35.20 -18.62
N ARG A 48 22.70 -35.41 -17.35
CA ARG A 48 22.06 -34.42 -16.50
C ARG A 48 22.99 -33.23 -16.25
N TRP A 49 22.40 -32.06 -16.10
CA TRP A 49 23.13 -30.78 -15.99
C TRP A 49 24.18 -30.75 -14.88
N ASP A 50 23.99 -31.46 -13.77
CA ASP A 50 24.92 -31.52 -12.64
C ASP A 50 26.17 -32.35 -12.96
N MET A 51 25.98 -33.50 -13.62
CA MET A 51 27.07 -34.41 -14.00
C MET A 51 27.91 -33.87 -15.15
N ASP A 52 27.30 -33.13 -16.07
CA ASP A 52 28.00 -32.54 -17.23
C ASP A 52 28.80 -31.27 -16.83
N TYR A 53 28.46 -30.64 -15.70
CA TYR A 53 28.88 -29.28 -15.38
C TYR A 53 30.40 -29.13 -15.31
N ASP A 54 31.05 -29.81 -14.36
CA ASP A 54 32.50 -29.65 -14.13
C ASP A 54 33.32 -30.14 -15.33
N ALA A 55 32.87 -31.23 -15.97
CA ALA A 55 33.54 -31.81 -17.13
C ALA A 55 33.50 -30.89 -18.36
N PHE A 56 32.47 -30.04 -18.49
CA PHE A 56 32.32 -29.14 -19.64
C PHE A 56 32.82 -27.73 -19.35
N VAL A 57 32.59 -27.21 -18.15
CA VAL A 57 32.93 -25.82 -17.79
C VAL A 57 34.43 -25.69 -17.50
N LEU A 58 34.98 -26.49 -16.58
CA LEU A 58 36.35 -26.29 -16.07
C LEU A 58 37.45 -26.36 -17.13
N PRO A 59 37.40 -27.28 -18.13
CA PRO A 59 38.43 -27.36 -19.17
C PRO A 59 38.42 -26.18 -20.15
N LEU A 60 37.32 -25.41 -20.21
CA LEU A 60 37.19 -24.27 -21.11
C LEU A 60 37.70 -22.96 -20.52
N LEU A 61 38.11 -22.96 -19.25
CA LEU A 61 38.55 -21.78 -18.50
C LEU A 61 40.07 -21.63 -18.55
N ASP A 62 40.49 -20.61 -19.29
CA ASP A 62 41.89 -20.23 -19.43
C ASP A 62 42.35 -19.36 -18.25
N GLU A 63 43.55 -19.57 -17.73
CA GLU A 63 44.05 -18.87 -16.52
C GLU A 63 44.45 -17.40 -16.78
N GLN A 64 44.61 -17.01 -18.05
CA GLN A 64 45.03 -15.67 -18.45
C GLN A 64 44.03 -14.96 -19.36
N GLN A 65 42.93 -15.62 -19.75
CA GLN A 65 41.94 -15.05 -20.67
C GLN A 65 40.53 -15.09 -20.07
N PRO A 66 39.87 -13.92 -19.91
CA PRO A 66 38.47 -13.87 -19.53
C PRO A 66 37.57 -14.44 -20.63
N CYS A 67 36.41 -14.99 -20.24
CA CYS A 67 35.38 -15.41 -21.19
C CYS A 67 34.00 -15.39 -20.54
N TYR A 68 32.94 -15.50 -21.34
CA TYR A 68 31.60 -15.76 -20.83
C TYR A 68 31.20 -17.19 -21.14
N VAL A 69 30.53 -17.83 -20.20
CA VAL A 69 29.98 -19.17 -20.38
C VAL A 69 28.49 -19.13 -20.06
N LEU A 70 27.68 -19.59 -20.99
CA LEU A 70 26.25 -19.83 -20.81
C LEU A 70 26.05 -21.34 -20.68
N TYR A 71 25.53 -21.77 -19.53
CA TYR A 71 25.31 -23.18 -19.24
C TYR A 71 23.82 -23.46 -19.05
N ARG A 72 23.29 -24.44 -19.77
CA ARG A 72 21.87 -24.79 -19.72
C ARG A 72 21.57 -25.68 -18.53
N LEU A 73 20.62 -25.28 -17.70
CA LEU A 73 20.05 -26.12 -16.64
C LEU A 73 18.95 -27.03 -17.22
N ASP A 74 18.62 -28.10 -16.52
CA ASP A 74 17.48 -28.96 -16.92
C ASP A 74 16.13 -28.41 -16.44
N SER A 75 16.12 -27.30 -15.70
CA SER A 75 14.93 -26.58 -15.28
C SER A 75 14.40 -25.65 -16.39
N GLN A 76 13.10 -25.35 -16.33
CA GLN A 76 12.41 -24.51 -17.32
C GLN A 76 11.60 -23.43 -16.61
N ASN A 77 11.47 -22.28 -17.28
CA ASN A 77 10.60 -21.18 -16.91
C ASN A 77 9.57 -20.92 -18.02
N ALA A 78 8.77 -19.86 -17.89
CA ALA A 78 7.73 -19.51 -18.88
C ALA A 78 8.27 -19.19 -20.29
N GLN A 79 9.57 -18.91 -20.44
CA GLN A 79 10.23 -18.55 -21.70
C GLN A 79 11.01 -19.72 -22.33
N GLY A 80 11.30 -20.78 -21.59
CA GLY A 80 12.04 -21.95 -22.06
C GLY A 80 12.94 -22.56 -20.99
N TYR A 81 14.06 -23.15 -21.41
CA TYR A 81 15.07 -23.64 -20.47
C TYR A 81 15.74 -22.49 -19.71
N GLU A 82 16.05 -22.74 -18.43
CA GLU A 82 16.82 -21.82 -17.61
C GLU A 82 18.32 -21.97 -17.88
N TRP A 83 19.04 -20.86 -17.85
CA TRP A 83 20.47 -20.79 -18.11
C TRP A 83 21.20 -20.13 -16.94
N LEU A 84 22.41 -20.64 -16.67
CA LEU A 84 23.40 -20.02 -15.81
C LEU A 84 24.33 -19.17 -16.68
N PHE A 85 24.50 -17.91 -16.31
CA PHE A 85 25.47 -17.03 -16.95
C PHE A 85 26.71 -16.90 -16.05
N ILE A 86 27.85 -17.37 -16.54
CA ILE A 86 29.13 -17.33 -15.84
C ILE A 86 30.04 -16.32 -16.53
N SER A 87 30.50 -15.34 -15.77
CA SER A 87 31.52 -14.39 -16.20
C SER A 87 32.86 -14.80 -15.59
N TRP A 88 33.73 -15.41 -16.39
CA TRP A 88 35.07 -15.80 -16.00
C TRP A 88 36.06 -14.66 -16.23
N SER A 89 36.74 -14.21 -15.19
CA SER A 89 37.74 -13.14 -15.29
C SER A 89 38.88 -13.40 -14.30
N PRO A 90 39.89 -14.21 -14.67
CA PRO A 90 40.95 -14.59 -13.75
C PRO A 90 41.84 -13.40 -13.42
N ASP A 91 42.36 -13.34 -12.19
CA ASP A 91 43.12 -12.18 -11.71
C ASP A 91 44.41 -11.93 -12.51
N ASN A 92 45.03 -13.01 -12.98
CA ASN A 92 46.24 -13.02 -13.81
C ASN A 92 46.03 -12.50 -15.24
N SER A 93 44.78 -12.22 -15.66
CA SER A 93 44.52 -11.67 -16.98
C SER A 93 44.89 -10.17 -17.09
N PRO A 94 45.33 -9.70 -18.27
CA PRO A 94 45.62 -8.29 -18.51
C PRO A 94 44.44 -7.38 -18.14
N VAL A 95 44.72 -6.26 -17.45
CA VAL A 95 43.70 -5.31 -16.97
C VAL A 95 42.79 -4.82 -18.11
N ARG A 96 43.34 -4.57 -19.30
CA ARG A 96 42.57 -4.18 -20.49
C ARG A 96 41.47 -5.18 -20.83
N LEU A 97 41.77 -6.49 -20.77
CA LEU A 97 40.80 -7.54 -21.04
C LEU A 97 39.76 -7.63 -19.91
N LYS A 98 40.19 -7.57 -18.65
CA LYS A 98 39.24 -7.57 -17.51
C LYS A 98 38.22 -6.44 -17.62
N MET A 99 38.69 -5.23 -17.95
CA MET A 99 37.80 -4.08 -18.17
C MET A 99 36.86 -4.29 -19.34
N LEU A 100 37.37 -4.81 -20.47
CA LEU A 100 36.58 -5.07 -21.67
C LEU A 100 35.45 -6.07 -21.40
N TYR A 101 35.75 -7.17 -20.72
CA TYR A 101 34.78 -8.20 -20.36
C TYR A 101 33.84 -7.74 -19.22
N ALA A 102 34.30 -6.91 -18.28
CA ALA A 102 33.39 -6.35 -17.29
C ALA A 102 32.35 -5.40 -17.93
N ALA A 103 32.80 -4.54 -18.86
CA ALA A 103 31.97 -3.53 -19.53
C ALA A 103 31.02 -4.12 -20.59
N THR A 104 31.38 -5.24 -21.23
CA THR A 104 30.57 -5.90 -22.27
C THR A 104 29.55 -6.90 -21.69
N ARG A 105 29.66 -7.25 -20.39
CA ARG A 105 28.82 -8.25 -19.71
C ARG A 105 27.32 -8.01 -19.87
N ALA A 106 26.88 -6.76 -19.69
CA ALA A 106 25.48 -6.39 -19.80
C ALA A 106 24.94 -6.57 -21.23
N THR A 107 25.79 -6.33 -22.24
CA THR A 107 25.42 -6.51 -23.65
C THR A 107 25.21 -7.97 -23.98
N VAL A 108 26.08 -8.88 -23.50
CA VAL A 108 25.92 -10.33 -23.72
C VAL A 108 24.59 -10.83 -23.15
N LYS A 109 24.26 -10.45 -21.90
CA LYS A 109 22.99 -10.84 -21.27
C LYS A 109 21.77 -10.31 -22.03
N LYS A 110 21.87 -9.08 -22.58
CA LYS A 110 20.81 -8.47 -23.38
C LYS A 110 20.63 -9.19 -24.73
N GLU A 111 21.73 -9.50 -25.41
CA GLU A 111 21.73 -10.19 -26.71
C GLU A 111 21.26 -11.65 -26.60
N PHE A 112 21.58 -12.32 -25.49
CA PHE A 112 21.09 -13.67 -25.21
C PHE A 112 19.60 -13.70 -24.82
N GLY A 113 19.17 -12.70 -24.02
CA GLY A 113 17.80 -12.56 -23.54
C GLY A 113 17.70 -12.88 -22.05
N GLY A 114 17.77 -11.83 -21.21
CA GLY A 114 17.87 -11.95 -19.75
C GLY A 114 16.78 -12.76 -19.07
N GLY A 115 15.59 -12.92 -19.67
CA GLY A 115 14.53 -13.74 -19.08
C GLY A 115 14.78 -15.26 -19.12
N HIS A 116 15.79 -15.74 -19.86
CA HIS A 116 16.23 -17.14 -19.82
C HIS A 116 17.32 -17.37 -18.76
N ILE A 117 17.96 -16.31 -18.26
CA ILE A 117 19.06 -16.39 -17.30
C ILE A 117 18.46 -16.42 -15.90
N LYS A 118 18.70 -17.51 -15.17
CA LYS A 118 18.22 -17.68 -13.79
C LYS A 118 19.21 -17.08 -12.80
N ASP A 119 20.45 -17.54 -12.88
CA ASP A 119 21.52 -17.17 -11.96
C ASP A 119 22.70 -16.57 -12.74
N GLU A 120 23.41 -15.65 -12.10
CA GLU A 120 24.63 -15.03 -12.62
C GLU A 120 25.77 -15.26 -11.64
N MET A 121 26.83 -15.88 -12.14
CA MET A 121 28.06 -16.11 -11.39
C MET A 121 29.21 -15.32 -11.98
N PHE A 122 30.04 -14.80 -11.10
CA PHE A 122 31.33 -14.22 -11.44
C PHE A 122 32.40 -15.02 -10.70
N GLY A 123 33.46 -15.40 -11.40
CA GLY A 123 34.56 -16.13 -10.79
C GLY A 123 35.91 -15.69 -11.32
N THR A 124 36.87 -15.68 -10.41
CA THR A 124 38.29 -15.40 -10.71
C THR A 124 39.14 -16.65 -10.55
N VAL A 125 38.69 -17.63 -9.75
CA VAL A 125 39.31 -18.94 -9.59
C VAL A 125 38.37 -20.08 -10.00
N LYS A 126 38.94 -21.20 -10.47
CA LYS A 126 38.16 -22.35 -10.97
C LYS A 126 37.20 -22.91 -9.91
N GLU A 127 37.56 -22.78 -8.64
CA GLU A 127 36.73 -23.19 -7.50
C GLU A 127 35.42 -22.39 -7.41
N ASP A 128 35.42 -21.10 -7.73
CA ASP A 128 34.23 -20.22 -7.70
C ASP A 128 33.15 -20.69 -8.66
N VAL A 129 33.59 -21.15 -9.84
CA VAL A 129 32.72 -21.50 -10.97
C VAL A 129 32.48 -23.00 -11.09
N SER A 130 33.13 -23.83 -10.27
CA SER A 130 32.86 -25.27 -10.16
C SER A 130 31.43 -25.54 -9.71
N LEU A 131 30.95 -26.78 -9.87
CA LEU A 131 29.63 -27.18 -9.39
C LEU A 131 29.47 -26.91 -7.88
N SER A 132 30.53 -27.18 -7.11
CA SER A 132 30.56 -26.88 -5.67
C SER A 132 30.48 -25.38 -5.39
N GLY A 133 31.11 -24.55 -6.23
CA GLY A 133 31.04 -23.09 -6.17
C GLY A 133 29.63 -22.58 -6.48
N TYR A 134 28.96 -23.13 -7.49
CA TYR A 134 27.57 -22.81 -7.81
C TYR A 134 26.62 -23.15 -6.65
N GLN A 135 26.76 -24.33 -6.03
CA GLN A 135 25.94 -24.70 -4.87
C GLN A 135 26.13 -23.75 -3.69
N LYS A 136 27.37 -23.32 -3.43
CA LYS A 136 27.67 -22.30 -2.41
C LYS A 136 27.05 -20.95 -2.75
N HIS A 137 27.10 -20.55 -4.02
CA HIS A 137 26.46 -19.31 -4.50
C HIS A 137 24.95 -19.31 -4.25
N VAL A 138 24.25 -20.38 -4.65
CA VAL A 138 22.79 -20.53 -4.41
C VAL A 138 22.46 -20.51 -2.92
N SER A 139 23.29 -21.17 -2.09
CA SER A 139 23.13 -21.18 -0.64
C SER A 139 23.35 -19.78 -0.04
N SER A 140 24.32 -19.02 -0.56
CA SER A 140 24.61 -17.66 -0.11
C SER A 140 23.52 -16.66 -0.53
N CYS A 141 22.92 -16.80 -1.71
CA CYS A 141 21.79 -15.99 -2.12
C CYS A 141 20.52 -16.27 -1.30
N SER A 142 20.39 -17.49 -0.77
CA SER A 142 19.29 -17.88 0.12
C SER A 142 19.54 -17.55 1.59
N ALA A 143 20.77 -17.18 1.94
CA ALA A 143 21.13 -16.82 3.30
C ALA A 143 20.51 -15.47 3.69
N PRO A 144 20.21 -15.24 4.98
CA PRO A 144 19.69 -13.96 5.42
C PRO A 144 20.67 -12.83 5.10
N ALA A 145 20.16 -11.74 4.53
CA ALA A 145 20.96 -10.57 4.24
C ALA A 145 21.59 -10.03 5.55
N PRO A 146 22.86 -9.59 5.51
CA PRO A 146 23.49 -8.99 6.67
C PRO A 146 22.77 -7.68 7.00
N LEU A 147 22.12 -7.64 8.16
CA LEU A 147 21.43 -6.46 8.68
C LEU A 147 22.29 -5.75 9.72
N THR A 148 22.26 -4.42 9.71
CA THR A 148 22.85 -3.61 10.78
C THR A 148 22.04 -3.71 12.08
N ALA A 149 22.66 -3.41 13.22
CA ALA A 149 21.97 -3.45 14.52
C ALA A 149 20.71 -2.56 14.53
N ALA A 150 20.79 -1.37 13.94
CA ALA A 150 19.65 -0.45 13.82
C ALA A 150 18.50 -1.02 12.97
N GLU A 151 18.81 -1.72 11.87
CA GLU A 151 17.80 -2.36 11.02
C GLU A 151 17.13 -3.54 11.74
N GLN A 152 17.88 -4.30 12.53
CA GLN A 152 17.34 -5.39 13.36
C GLN A 152 16.37 -4.83 14.41
N GLU A 153 16.73 -3.74 15.09
CA GLU A 153 15.86 -3.07 16.06
C GLU A 153 14.57 -2.55 15.41
N LEU A 154 14.68 -1.87 14.25
CA LEU A 154 13.51 -1.37 13.51
C LEU A 154 12.60 -2.51 13.04
N GLN A 155 13.17 -3.62 12.58
CA GLN A 155 12.40 -4.80 12.21
C GLN A 155 11.67 -5.38 13.43
N GLN A 156 12.32 -5.39 14.60
CA GLN A 156 11.70 -5.87 15.83
C GLN A 156 10.56 -4.97 16.31
N ILE A 157 10.71 -3.64 16.22
CA ILE A 157 9.64 -2.68 16.47
C ILE A 157 8.46 -2.94 15.54
N ARG A 158 8.71 -3.06 14.22
CA ARG A 158 7.65 -3.33 13.24
C ARG A 158 6.92 -4.65 13.51
N ILE A 159 7.64 -5.70 13.91
CA ILE A 159 7.02 -6.98 14.29
C ILE A 159 6.17 -6.81 15.54
N ASN A 160 6.66 -6.09 16.55
CA ASN A 160 5.92 -5.85 17.79
C ASN A 160 4.67 -4.99 17.54
N GLU A 161 4.77 -3.94 16.74
CA GLU A 161 3.63 -3.12 16.31
C GLU A 161 2.63 -3.93 15.49
N GLY A 162 3.10 -4.76 14.55
CA GLY A 162 2.25 -5.64 13.75
C GLY A 162 1.52 -6.67 14.62
N LYS A 163 2.20 -7.26 15.62
CA LYS A 163 1.58 -8.13 16.62
C LYS A 163 0.55 -7.36 17.46
N VAL A 164 0.87 -6.14 17.90
CA VAL A 164 -0.08 -5.28 18.62
C VAL A 164 -1.28 -4.93 17.72
N ALA A 165 -1.09 -4.70 16.43
CA ALA A 165 -2.17 -4.42 15.47
C ALA A 165 -3.04 -5.65 15.18
N GLN A 166 -2.45 -6.84 15.08
CA GLN A 166 -3.19 -8.11 14.96
C GLN A 166 -3.93 -8.46 16.26
N VAL A 167 -3.32 -8.24 17.43
CA VAL A 167 -3.96 -8.42 18.73
C VAL A 167 -5.12 -7.44 18.93
N LYS A 168 -5.02 -6.21 18.41
CA LYS A 168 -6.11 -5.22 18.38
C LYS A 168 -7.30 -5.66 17.53
N THR A 169 -7.10 -6.50 16.51
CA THR A 169 -8.19 -6.98 15.65
C THR A 169 -8.83 -8.25 16.19
N GLU A 170 -8.13 -9.10 16.96
CA GLU A 170 -8.70 -10.40 17.31
C GLU A 170 -8.74 -10.79 18.81
N ILE A 171 -7.88 -10.34 19.73
CA ILE A 171 -7.94 -10.82 21.14
C ILE A 171 -7.32 -9.83 22.15
N SER A 172 -7.81 -8.60 22.24
CA SER A 172 -7.55 -7.77 23.42
C SER A 172 -8.81 -7.06 23.87
N VAL A 173 -9.35 -7.53 25.00
CA VAL A 173 -10.58 -7.05 25.65
C VAL A 173 -10.33 -5.74 26.44
N GLU A 174 -9.12 -5.19 26.41
CA GLU A 174 -8.79 -3.94 27.09
C GLU A 174 -8.61 -2.77 26.11
N SER A 175 -9.73 -2.30 25.58
CA SER A 175 -9.85 -1.00 24.91
C SER A 175 -9.54 0.21 25.82
N LYS A 176 -9.38 0.00 27.13
CA LYS A 176 -9.15 1.03 28.14
C LYS A 176 -7.84 1.82 27.95
N HIS A 177 -6.86 1.28 27.24
CA HIS A 177 -5.55 1.94 27.11
C HIS A 177 -5.48 2.98 25.99
N GLN A 178 -6.50 3.08 25.11
CA GLN A 178 -6.48 4.01 23.97
C GLN A 178 -6.97 5.42 24.31
N THR A 179 -7.71 5.58 25.41
CA THR A 179 -8.20 6.88 25.89
C THR A 179 -7.71 7.11 27.31
N LEU A 180 -7.09 8.25 27.58
CA LEU A 180 -6.79 8.69 28.95
C LEU A 180 -8.07 8.57 29.79
N GLN A 181 -7.98 8.00 30.99
CA GLN A 181 -9.13 7.86 31.88
C GLN A 181 -9.75 9.25 32.12
N GLY A 182 -11.01 9.44 31.74
CA GLY A 182 -11.68 10.75 31.84
C GLY A 182 -11.77 11.24 33.28
N LEU A 183 -11.74 12.56 33.46
CA LEU A 183 -11.82 13.24 34.76
C LEU A 183 -13.27 13.29 35.23
N ALA A 184 -13.52 12.86 36.48
CA ALA A 184 -14.87 12.80 37.05
C ALA A 184 -15.14 13.99 37.97
N PHE A 185 -15.86 15.00 37.48
CA PHE A 185 -16.36 16.10 38.30
C PHE A 185 -17.77 15.75 38.82
N PRO A 186 -18.06 15.92 40.12
CA PRO A 186 -19.38 15.65 40.66
C PRO A 186 -20.43 16.62 40.11
N LEU A 187 -21.60 16.08 39.76
CA LEU A 187 -22.76 16.88 39.38
C LEU A 187 -23.43 17.46 40.62
N GLN A 188 -23.70 18.77 40.61
CA GLN A 188 -24.50 19.40 41.66
C GLN A 188 -25.94 18.87 41.68
N PRO A 189 -26.61 18.87 42.85
CA PRO A 189 -27.98 18.36 42.99
C PRO A 189 -28.98 18.98 42.01
N ASP A 190 -28.86 20.29 41.74
CA ASP A 190 -29.74 21.00 40.82
C ASP A 190 -29.61 20.48 39.38
N ALA A 191 -28.39 20.15 38.95
CA ALA A 191 -28.13 19.55 37.64
C ALA A 191 -28.69 18.13 37.55
N GLN A 192 -28.56 17.33 38.62
CA GLN A 192 -29.13 15.99 38.69
C GLN A 192 -30.67 16.02 38.59
N GLN A 193 -31.33 16.96 39.30
CA GLN A 193 -32.77 17.15 39.22
C GLN A 193 -33.21 17.57 37.82
N ALA A 194 -32.46 18.44 37.16
CA ALA A 194 -32.74 18.83 35.78
C ALA A 194 -32.66 17.62 34.81
N ILE A 195 -31.62 16.79 34.93
CA ILE A 195 -31.48 15.57 34.10
C ILE A 195 -32.65 14.61 34.31
N GLN A 196 -33.10 14.43 35.56
CA GLN A 196 -34.30 13.63 35.86
C GLN A 196 -35.59 14.26 35.27
N ALA A 197 -35.72 15.58 35.31
CA ALA A 197 -36.85 16.28 34.70
C ALA A 197 -36.85 16.16 33.16
N LEU A 198 -35.67 16.14 32.53
CA LEU A 198 -35.51 15.91 31.09
C LEU A 198 -35.86 14.46 30.72
N LYS A 199 -35.47 13.48 31.55
CA LYS A 199 -35.90 12.08 31.38
C LYS A 199 -37.42 11.94 31.41
N GLN A 200 -38.09 12.67 32.31
CA GLN A 200 -39.56 12.74 32.38
C GLN A 200 -40.18 13.62 31.28
N LYS A 201 -39.37 14.19 30.38
CA LYS A 201 -39.78 15.08 29.28
C LYS A 201 -40.56 16.32 29.75
N LYS A 202 -40.37 16.74 31.01
CA LYS A 202 -40.97 17.96 31.57
C LYS A 202 -40.26 19.22 31.10
N ILE A 203 -38.95 19.10 30.86
CA ILE A 203 -38.11 20.14 30.27
C ILE A 203 -37.57 19.65 28.93
N ASN A 204 -37.27 20.59 28.04
CA ASN A 204 -36.74 20.29 26.71
C ASN A 204 -35.25 20.67 26.55
N TYR A 205 -34.67 21.41 27.49
CA TYR A 205 -33.31 21.91 27.37
C TYR A 205 -32.64 22.06 28.73
N ILE A 206 -31.37 21.68 28.80
CA ILE A 206 -30.48 21.88 29.96
C ILE A 206 -29.17 22.45 29.45
N GLN A 207 -28.68 23.50 30.10
CA GLN A 207 -27.31 23.98 29.92
C GLN A 207 -26.50 23.78 31.20
N LEU A 208 -25.35 23.12 31.09
CA LEU A 208 -24.40 22.89 32.18
C LEU A 208 -23.10 23.65 31.94
N LYS A 209 -22.47 24.10 33.04
CA LYS A 209 -21.14 24.69 33.06
C LYS A 209 -20.23 23.91 34.02
N LEU A 210 -18.94 23.94 33.76
CA LEU A 210 -17.93 23.50 34.72
C LEU A 210 -17.49 24.69 35.57
N ASP A 211 -17.51 24.51 36.88
CA ASP A 211 -16.81 25.36 37.82
C ASP A 211 -15.35 24.90 37.90
N LEU A 212 -14.42 25.72 37.42
CA LEU A 212 -12.99 25.42 37.34
C LEU A 212 -12.26 25.55 38.68
N GLU A 213 -12.88 26.20 39.67
CA GLU A 213 -12.32 26.39 41.02
C GLU A 213 -12.78 25.28 41.96
N ARG A 214 -14.07 24.94 41.90
CA ARG A 214 -14.67 23.91 42.75
C ARG A 214 -14.61 22.51 42.14
N GLU A 215 -14.23 22.41 40.87
CA GLU A 215 -14.20 21.16 40.12
C GLU A 215 -15.56 20.45 40.10
N THR A 216 -16.65 21.21 39.96
CA THR A 216 -18.02 20.68 39.92
C THR A 216 -18.74 21.02 38.62
N ILE A 217 -19.77 20.24 38.28
CA ILE A 217 -20.66 20.51 37.14
C ILE A 217 -21.94 21.13 37.66
N ASP A 218 -22.17 22.38 37.27
CA ASP A 218 -23.28 23.21 37.74
C ASP A 218 -24.33 23.43 36.64
N LEU A 219 -25.58 23.57 37.06
CA LEU A 219 -26.68 23.96 36.18
C LEU A 219 -26.64 25.47 35.90
N VAL A 220 -26.70 25.87 34.63
CA VAL A 220 -26.85 27.28 34.25
C VAL A 220 -28.32 27.65 34.18
N HIS A 221 -29.08 26.95 33.33
CA HIS A 221 -30.52 27.19 33.16
C HIS A 221 -31.21 26.03 32.44
N THR A 222 -32.55 26.01 32.53
CA THR A 222 -33.45 25.02 31.90
C THR A 222 -34.57 25.68 31.10
N SER A 223 -34.33 26.90 30.60
CA SER A 223 -35.35 27.66 29.88
C SER A 223 -35.83 26.91 28.64
N PRO A 224 -37.15 26.89 28.37
CA PRO A 224 -37.69 26.19 27.23
C PRO A 224 -37.08 26.72 25.93
N THR A 225 -36.55 25.80 25.13
CA THR A 225 -35.85 26.14 23.88
C THR A 225 -36.41 25.30 22.74
N GLU A 226 -36.79 25.97 21.65
CA GLU A 226 -37.13 25.32 20.38
C GLU A 226 -35.93 25.36 19.42
N ILE A 227 -36.01 24.63 18.32
CA ILE A 227 -34.91 24.50 17.34
C ILE A 227 -34.44 25.87 16.85
N ALA A 228 -35.36 26.82 16.60
CA ALA A 228 -35.04 28.17 16.14
C ALA A 228 -34.31 29.03 17.18
N ASP A 229 -34.45 28.71 18.46
CA ASP A 229 -33.80 29.44 19.56
C ASP A 229 -32.52 28.78 20.05
N LEU A 230 -32.26 27.53 19.64
CA LEU A 230 -31.10 26.75 20.06
C LEU A 230 -29.75 27.44 19.73
N PRO A 231 -29.55 28.02 18.53
CA PRO A 231 -28.33 28.80 18.24
C PRO A 231 -28.09 29.96 19.22
N LYS A 232 -29.16 30.61 19.69
CA LYS A 232 -29.09 31.76 20.61
C LYS A 232 -28.70 31.36 22.02
N ARG A 233 -28.83 30.08 22.39
CA ARG A 233 -28.47 29.58 23.72
C ARG A 233 -26.98 29.28 23.87
N ILE A 234 -26.26 29.19 22.76
CA ILE A 234 -24.84 28.82 22.78
C ILE A 234 -24.00 30.07 23.01
N PRO A 235 -23.26 30.14 24.13
CA PRO A 235 -22.38 31.25 24.39
C PRO A 235 -21.17 31.22 23.45
N GLN A 236 -20.81 32.38 22.93
CA GLN A 236 -19.63 32.53 22.06
C GLN A 236 -18.33 32.71 22.83
N ASP A 237 -18.36 32.88 24.16
CA ASP A 237 -17.17 33.25 24.95
C ASP A 237 -16.71 32.16 25.93
N SER A 238 -17.51 31.11 26.15
CA SER A 238 -17.18 30.05 27.11
C SER A 238 -17.74 28.70 26.68
N ALA A 239 -17.07 27.61 27.08
CA ALA A 239 -17.51 26.26 26.73
C ALA A 239 -18.73 25.84 27.55
N ARG A 240 -19.64 25.04 26.99
CA ARG A 240 -20.82 24.54 27.71
C ARG A 240 -21.23 23.16 27.22
N TYR A 241 -21.91 22.44 28.10
CA TYR A 241 -22.67 21.25 27.70
C TYR A 241 -24.14 21.56 27.63
N HIS A 242 -24.79 20.95 26.66
CA HIS A 242 -26.22 21.10 26.47
C HIS A 242 -26.85 19.73 26.27
N PHE A 243 -28.01 19.55 26.89
CA PHE A 243 -28.92 18.45 26.57
C PHE A 243 -30.16 19.06 25.97
N PHE A 244 -30.50 18.65 24.76
CA PHE A 244 -31.62 19.17 24.01
C PHE A 244 -32.55 18.03 23.59
N LEU A 245 -33.85 18.17 23.89
CA LEU A 245 -34.88 17.26 23.45
C LEU A 245 -35.31 17.63 22.02
N TYR A 246 -34.69 16.97 21.05
CA TYR A 246 -34.95 17.19 19.64
C TYR A 246 -36.22 16.49 19.19
N LYS A 247 -37.26 17.31 19.01
CA LYS A 247 -38.58 16.91 18.52
C LYS A 247 -38.61 17.01 17.00
N HIS A 248 -38.71 15.88 16.32
CA HIS A 248 -38.67 15.82 14.86
C HIS A 248 -39.49 14.66 14.31
N SER A 249 -39.76 14.67 13.00
CA SER A 249 -40.41 13.55 12.33
C SER A 249 -39.42 12.86 11.40
N HIS A 250 -39.34 11.53 11.48
CA HIS A 250 -38.51 10.68 10.63
C HIS A 250 -39.38 9.56 10.06
N GLU A 251 -39.37 9.39 8.74
CA GLU A 251 -40.13 8.33 8.03
C GLU A 251 -41.64 8.28 8.35
N GLY A 252 -42.22 9.41 8.77
CA GLY A 252 -43.65 9.53 9.11
C GLY A 252 -43.97 9.33 10.59
N ASP A 253 -43.01 8.88 11.40
CA ASP A 253 -43.14 8.78 12.85
C ASP A 253 -42.63 10.06 13.54
N TYR A 254 -43.25 10.39 14.68
CA TYR A 254 -42.83 11.51 15.52
C TYR A 254 -41.90 11.02 16.62
N LEU A 255 -40.65 11.50 16.61
CA LEU A 255 -39.60 11.08 17.53
C LEU A 255 -39.16 12.25 18.42
N GLU A 256 -38.89 11.92 19.68
CA GLU A 256 -38.33 12.84 20.65
C GLU A 256 -37.00 12.26 21.16
N SER A 257 -35.90 12.72 20.59
CA SER A 257 -34.57 12.18 20.84
C SER A 257 -33.74 13.18 21.63
N VAL A 258 -33.04 12.72 22.67
CA VAL A 258 -32.13 13.59 23.43
C VAL A 258 -30.79 13.67 22.70
N VAL A 259 -30.39 14.89 22.36
CA VAL A 259 -29.10 15.21 21.74
C VAL A 259 -28.21 15.88 22.78
N PHE A 260 -27.00 15.35 22.93
CA PHE A 260 -25.95 15.98 23.71
C PHE A 260 -25.11 16.86 22.80
N ILE A 261 -24.88 18.10 23.22
CA ILE A 261 -24.09 19.08 22.46
C ILE A 261 -22.99 19.61 23.36
N TYR A 262 -21.75 19.50 22.90
CA TYR A 262 -20.59 20.15 23.49
C TYR A 262 -20.23 21.35 22.62
N SER A 263 -20.46 22.56 23.14
CA SER A 263 -20.10 23.80 22.44
C SER A 263 -18.77 24.34 22.97
N MET A 264 -17.82 24.58 22.08
CA MET A 264 -16.47 25.01 22.42
C MET A 264 -16.02 26.14 21.46
N PRO A 265 -16.13 27.43 21.83
CA PRO A 265 -15.77 28.55 20.95
C PRO A 265 -14.25 28.75 20.72
N GLY A 266 -13.49 27.66 20.63
CA GLY A 266 -12.08 27.62 20.24
C GLY A 266 -11.15 28.44 21.15
N TYR A 267 -10.45 29.40 20.55
CA TYR A 267 -9.38 30.17 21.21
C TYR A 267 -9.86 31.20 22.24
N LYS A 268 -11.16 31.49 22.31
CA LYS A 268 -11.72 32.40 23.32
C LYS A 268 -11.65 31.82 24.73
N CYS A 269 -11.64 30.50 24.86
CA CYS A 269 -11.49 29.82 26.14
C CYS A 269 -10.02 29.55 26.48
N SER A 270 -9.72 29.45 27.77
CA SER A 270 -8.36 29.09 28.21
C SER A 270 -8.04 27.62 27.88
N ILE A 271 -6.75 27.27 27.74
CA ILE A 271 -6.33 25.87 27.53
C ILE A 271 -6.84 24.99 28.69
N LYS A 272 -6.79 25.49 29.93
CA LYS A 272 -7.30 24.79 31.13
C LYS A 272 -8.77 24.45 30.97
N GLU A 273 -9.60 25.42 30.57
CA GLU A 273 -11.02 25.22 30.34
C GLU A 273 -11.25 24.17 29.24
N ARG A 274 -10.63 24.31 28.07
CA ARG A 274 -10.78 23.35 26.95
C ARG A 274 -10.43 21.91 27.34
N MET A 275 -9.32 21.75 28.07
CA MET A 275 -8.88 20.44 28.53
C MET A 275 -9.84 19.83 29.55
N LEU A 276 -10.34 20.61 30.49
CA LEU A 276 -11.27 20.13 31.51
C LEU A 276 -12.63 19.73 30.90
N TYR A 277 -13.21 20.56 30.03
CA TYR A 277 -14.43 20.15 29.32
C TYR A 277 -14.17 18.88 28.49
N SER A 278 -13.14 18.84 27.65
CA SER A 278 -12.88 17.63 26.82
C SER A 278 -12.65 16.36 27.66
N SER A 279 -11.99 16.48 28.83
CA SER A 279 -11.70 15.35 29.72
C SER A 279 -12.89 14.90 30.56
N CYS A 280 -13.79 15.81 30.93
CA CYS A 280 -14.96 15.50 31.75
C CYS A 280 -16.14 14.97 30.93
N LYS A 281 -16.15 15.19 29.61
CA LYS A 281 -17.24 14.79 28.71
C LYS A 281 -17.58 13.30 28.83
N SER A 282 -16.58 12.42 28.75
CA SER A 282 -16.79 10.97 28.79
C SER A 282 -17.44 10.51 30.09
N ARG A 283 -16.91 10.98 31.23
CA ARG A 283 -17.45 10.63 32.56
C ARG A 283 -18.84 11.19 32.80
N LEU A 284 -19.10 12.43 32.38
CA LEU A 284 -20.44 13.00 32.47
C LEU A 284 -21.45 12.15 31.70
N LEU A 285 -21.12 11.75 30.47
CA LEU A 285 -22.00 10.91 29.64
C LEU A 285 -22.19 9.52 30.24
N ASP A 286 -21.12 8.89 30.74
CA ASP A 286 -21.19 7.61 31.44
C ASP A 286 -22.14 7.69 32.64
N THR A 287 -22.01 8.73 33.48
CA THR A 287 -22.90 8.96 34.63
C THR A 287 -24.35 9.17 34.21
N VAL A 288 -24.60 9.95 33.14
CA VAL A 288 -25.97 10.21 32.65
C VAL A 288 -26.62 8.95 32.07
N GLU A 289 -25.86 8.14 31.33
CA GLU A 289 -26.36 6.89 30.73
C GLU A 289 -26.49 5.76 31.77
N GLN A 290 -25.57 5.62 32.73
CA GLN A 290 -25.58 4.54 33.72
C GLN A 290 -26.45 4.85 34.94
N ASP A 291 -26.24 6.00 35.60
CA ASP A 291 -26.90 6.31 36.87
C ASP A 291 -28.33 6.85 36.67
N PHE A 292 -28.52 7.67 35.64
CA PHE A 292 -29.83 8.28 35.34
C PHE A 292 -30.61 7.52 34.26
N CYS A 293 -30.00 6.56 33.56
CA CYS A 293 -30.57 5.82 32.44
C CYS A 293 -31.27 6.74 31.42
N LEU A 294 -30.59 7.82 31.03
CA LEU A 294 -31.03 8.72 29.97
C LEU A 294 -30.37 8.29 28.66
N GLU A 295 -31.18 7.88 27.68
CA GLU A 295 -30.68 7.49 26.36
C GLU A 295 -30.33 8.73 25.54
N ILE A 296 -29.05 8.87 25.18
CA ILE A 296 -28.54 9.96 24.36
C ILE A 296 -28.43 9.45 22.92
N ALA A 297 -29.28 9.99 22.03
CA ALA A 297 -29.36 9.54 20.64
C ALA A 297 -28.10 9.93 19.83
N LYS A 298 -27.58 11.14 20.04
CA LYS A 298 -26.39 11.63 19.36
C LYS A 298 -25.57 12.57 20.25
N LYS A 299 -24.26 12.49 20.11
CA LYS A 299 -23.25 13.33 20.77
C LYS A 299 -22.62 14.20 19.70
N ILE A 300 -22.84 15.52 19.77
CA ILE A 300 -22.42 16.51 18.78
C ILE A 300 -21.40 17.44 19.43
N GLU A 301 -20.35 17.81 18.70
CA GLU A 301 -19.38 18.82 19.10
C GLU A 301 -19.43 19.95 18.07
N ILE A 302 -19.54 21.19 18.53
CA ILE A 302 -19.66 22.38 17.69
C ILE A 302 -18.78 23.51 18.21
N ASP A 303 -18.33 24.35 17.30
CA ASP A 303 -17.55 25.54 17.64
C ASP A 303 -18.46 26.78 17.77
N ASP A 304 -19.41 26.94 16.84
CA ASP A 304 -20.36 28.06 16.84
C ASP A 304 -21.84 27.59 16.85
N GLY A 305 -22.69 28.38 17.49
CA GLY A 305 -24.13 28.10 17.57
C GLY A 305 -24.86 28.22 16.24
N ALA A 306 -24.30 28.96 15.29
CA ALA A 306 -24.87 29.12 13.94
C ALA A 306 -24.93 27.78 13.16
N GLU A 307 -24.10 26.80 13.52
CA GLU A 307 -24.09 25.46 12.90
C GLU A 307 -25.35 24.66 13.23
N LEU A 308 -26.04 24.96 14.34
CA LEU A 308 -27.23 24.25 14.79
C LEU A 308 -28.49 24.66 14.01
N THR A 309 -28.50 24.31 12.74
CA THR A 309 -29.69 24.38 11.89
C THR A 309 -30.56 23.12 12.04
N ALA A 310 -31.84 23.23 11.67
CA ALA A 310 -32.74 22.08 11.68
C ALA A 310 -32.25 20.95 10.76
N GLU A 311 -31.66 21.32 9.61
CA GLU A 311 -31.08 20.38 8.64
C GLU A 311 -29.85 19.67 9.21
N PHE A 312 -28.95 20.42 9.85
CA PHE A 312 -27.74 19.85 10.47
C PHE A 312 -28.08 18.84 11.57
N LEU A 313 -29.01 19.18 12.47
CA LEU A 313 -29.46 18.26 13.52
C LEU A 313 -30.13 17.01 12.94
N TYR A 314 -30.91 17.16 11.87
CA TYR A 314 -31.55 16.04 11.22
C TYR A 314 -30.51 15.09 10.60
N ASP A 315 -29.55 15.61 9.84
CA ASP A 315 -28.49 14.82 9.19
C ASP A 315 -27.56 14.15 10.22
N GLU A 316 -27.32 14.78 11.37
CA GLU A 316 -26.49 14.21 12.45
C GLU A 316 -27.20 13.08 13.21
N VAL A 317 -28.51 13.23 13.46
CA VAL A 317 -29.30 12.18 14.13
C VAL A 317 -29.61 11.03 13.16
N HIS A 318 -29.87 11.34 11.89
CA HIS A 318 -30.20 10.39 10.83
C HIS A 318 -29.19 10.49 9.68
N PRO A 319 -27.99 9.88 9.83
CA PRO A 319 -26.98 9.93 8.79
C PRO A 319 -27.51 9.27 7.51
N LYS A 320 -27.42 10.01 6.40
CA LYS A 320 -27.74 9.49 5.07
C LYS A 320 -26.87 8.25 4.83
N GLN A 321 -27.51 7.13 4.50
CA GLN A 321 -26.78 5.93 4.10
C GLN A 321 -25.87 6.30 2.92
N HIS A 322 -24.55 6.18 3.10
CA HIS A 322 -23.62 6.37 2.00
C HIS A 322 -24.03 5.43 0.86
N CYS A 323 -24.38 6.01 -0.28
CA CYS A 323 -24.68 5.26 -1.48
C CYS A 323 -23.40 4.52 -1.90
N LEU A 324 -23.31 3.26 -1.48
CA LEU A 324 -22.24 2.31 -1.82
C LEU A 324 -22.40 1.91 -3.30
N GLN A 325 -22.24 2.84 -4.24
CA GLN A 325 -22.03 2.54 -5.67
C GLN A 325 -21.76 3.82 -6.50
N ALA A 326 -20.49 4.10 -6.78
CA ALA A 326 -20.06 4.84 -7.97
C ALA A 326 -18.63 4.46 -8.43
N GLY A 327 -18.23 3.20 -8.25
CA GLY A 327 -16.95 2.66 -8.77
C GLY A 327 -17.11 1.52 -9.78
N LEU A 328 -18.34 1.10 -10.08
CA LEU A 328 -18.58 -0.16 -10.81
C LEU A 328 -19.88 -0.09 -11.65
N ARG A 329 -20.03 0.94 -12.48
CA ARG A 329 -20.91 0.86 -13.66
C ARG A 329 -20.24 1.52 -14.85
N GLN A 330 -19.99 0.67 -15.83
CA GLN A 330 -19.45 0.94 -17.15
C GLN A 330 -20.13 2.17 -17.78
N ALA A 331 -19.33 3.15 -18.21
CA ALA A 331 -19.79 4.18 -19.12
C ALA A 331 -19.90 3.60 -20.54
N GLN A 332 -21.06 3.04 -20.87
CA GLN A 332 -21.52 2.95 -22.25
C GLN A 332 -22.48 4.10 -22.52
N GLY A 333 -22.04 5.04 -23.36
CA GLY A 333 -22.87 5.80 -24.28
C GLY A 333 -23.54 7.08 -23.77
N ALA A 334 -22.95 8.23 -24.09
CA ALA A 334 -23.67 9.35 -24.69
C ALA A 334 -22.70 10.33 -25.36
N ARG A 335 -22.91 10.54 -26.67
CA ARG A 335 -22.29 11.57 -27.51
C ARG A 335 -22.59 12.97 -26.98
N GLY A 336 -21.61 13.87 -27.11
CA GLY A 336 -21.80 15.31 -27.02
C GLY A 336 -20.49 16.00 -27.41
N GLU A 337 -20.54 16.73 -28.51
CA GLU A 337 -19.45 17.24 -29.35
C GLU A 337 -18.55 18.29 -28.67
N THR A 338 -17.25 18.34 -29.04
CA THR A 338 -16.54 19.58 -29.42
C THR A 338 -15.10 19.31 -29.88
N GLY A 339 -14.75 19.86 -31.06
CA GLY A 339 -13.40 20.34 -31.41
C GLY A 339 -12.34 19.32 -31.82
N THR A 340 -12.35 18.89 -33.08
CA THR A 340 -11.21 18.22 -33.71
C THR A 340 -10.25 19.26 -34.28
N GLU A 341 -9.08 19.42 -33.66
CA GLU A 341 -7.93 20.12 -34.24
C GLU A 341 -6.96 19.10 -34.84
N ALA A 342 -6.53 19.37 -36.07
CA ALA A 342 -5.85 18.45 -36.97
C ALA A 342 -4.38 18.22 -36.58
N ALA A 343 -3.91 16.96 -36.70
CA ALA A 343 -2.50 16.66 -36.80
C ALA A 343 -2.22 15.54 -37.82
N ASP A 344 -1.59 15.99 -38.90
CA ASP A 344 -0.55 15.36 -39.71
C ASP A 344 -0.89 14.23 -40.70
N GLN A 345 -0.63 14.56 -41.97
CA GLN A 345 -0.72 13.70 -43.15
C GLN A 345 0.67 13.11 -43.44
N ARG A 346 0.72 11.85 -43.91
CA ARG A 346 1.58 11.32 -45.01
C ARG A 346 1.46 9.77 -45.09
N PRO A 347 1.78 9.12 -46.23
CA PRO A 347 1.04 9.19 -47.50
C PRO A 347 0.62 7.80 -48.06
N GLY A 348 -0.46 7.82 -48.83
CA GLY A 348 -0.68 7.08 -50.08
C GLY A 348 -0.21 5.64 -50.32
N ARG A 349 -1.21 4.73 -50.33
CA ARG A 349 -1.48 3.65 -51.30
C ARG A 349 -0.47 2.50 -51.48
N GLU A 350 -0.93 1.30 -51.13
CA GLU A 350 -0.90 0.17 -52.06
C GLU A 350 -2.13 -0.74 -51.89
N ARG A 351 -2.76 -1.08 -53.02
CA ARG A 351 -3.94 -1.95 -53.13
C ARG A 351 -3.51 -3.41 -52.95
N ARG A 352 -4.27 -4.22 -52.22
CA ARG A 352 -4.45 -5.65 -52.55
C ARG A 352 -5.77 -6.21 -52.00
N ARG A 353 -6.43 -6.95 -52.89
CA ARG A 353 -7.80 -7.45 -52.84
C ARG A 353 -7.96 -8.55 -51.78
N GLN A 354 -9.11 -8.54 -51.10
CA GLN A 354 -9.68 -9.69 -50.42
C GLN A 354 -9.97 -10.82 -51.42
N LEU A 355 -9.50 -12.02 -51.09
CA LEU A 355 -9.95 -13.29 -51.65
C LEU A 355 -10.63 -14.04 -50.50
N ASP A 356 -11.96 -14.07 -50.55
CA ASP A 356 -12.78 -15.00 -49.80
C ASP A 356 -12.57 -16.42 -50.35
N VAL A 357 -12.27 -17.37 -49.48
CA VAL A 357 -12.33 -18.81 -49.77
C VAL A 357 -13.34 -19.41 -48.81
N ASP A 358 -14.58 -19.45 -49.27
CA ASP A 358 -15.67 -20.17 -48.63
C ASP A 358 -15.52 -21.66 -48.92
N ARG A 359 -15.36 -22.47 -47.86
CA ARG A 359 -15.33 -23.94 -47.94
C ARG A 359 -16.73 -24.46 -47.61
N GLY A 360 -17.33 -25.03 -48.65
CA GLY A 360 -18.68 -25.59 -48.62
C GLY A 360 -18.89 -26.71 -47.61
N ARG A 361 -20.16 -26.81 -47.19
CA ARG A 361 -20.77 -28.01 -46.61
C ARG A 361 -21.89 -28.45 -47.55
N THR A 362 -21.62 -29.57 -48.22
CA THR A 362 -22.55 -30.36 -49.03
C THR A 362 -23.65 -30.96 -48.16
N GLY A 363 -24.88 -30.95 -48.68
CA GLY A 363 -25.98 -31.78 -48.24
C GLY A 363 -26.65 -32.40 -49.45
N GLN A 364 -26.59 -33.73 -49.55
CA GLN A 364 -27.71 -34.64 -49.79
C GLN A 364 -27.24 -36.07 -49.57
#